data_AF-A0A378MXI2-F1
#
_entry.id   AF-A0A378MXI2-F1
#
_cell.length_a   1.000
_cell.length_b   1.000
_cell.length_c   1.000
_cell.angle_alpha   90.00
_cell.angle_beta   90.00
_cell.angle_gamma   90.00
#
_symmetry.space_group_name_H-M   'P 1'
#
loop_
_entity.id
_entity.type
_entity.pdbx_description
1 polymer ?
#
loop_
_entity_poly.entity_id
_entity_poly.type
_entity_poly.pdbx_seq_one_letter_code
_entity_poly.pdbx_strand_id
1 'polypeptide(L)' 'MNIVGMELKMSHYNLTAKGEGAEALGQVDIVVEYEGRKFHGVGLATDIVESSARALIHAINAIYRSQKVADLKAKK' A
#
# COMPACT_ATOMS: atom_id res chain seq x y z
N MET A 1 8.66 -9.89 0.95
CA MET A 1 8.66 -9.21 2.27
C MET A 1 7.74 -10.00 3.22
N ASN A 2 8.27 -10.68 4.25
CA ASN A 2 7.50 -11.63 5.08
C ASN A 2 7.16 -11.09 6.47
N ILE A 3 6.50 -9.92 6.54
CA ILE A 3 6.13 -9.26 7.82
C ILE A 3 4.67 -9.57 8.20
N VAL A 4 3.82 -9.84 7.20
CA VAL A 4 2.37 -10.05 7.39
C VAL A 4 1.93 -11.48 7.05
N GLY A 5 2.87 -12.42 6.99
CA GLY A 5 2.59 -13.80 6.60
C GLY A 5 2.15 -13.96 5.13
N MET A 6 2.35 -12.93 4.30
CA MET A 6 2.06 -12.95 2.87
C MET A 6 3.34 -12.69 2.09
N GLU A 7 3.55 -13.45 1.02
CA GLU A 7 4.66 -13.21 0.11
C GLU A 7 4.30 -12.08 -0.87
N LEU A 8 4.73 -10.88 -0.52
CA LEU A 8 4.51 -9.67 -1.32
C LEU A 8 5.77 -9.28 -2.07
N LYS A 9 5.61 -8.89 -3.35
CA LYS A 9 6.66 -8.27 -4.17
C LYS A 9 6.31 -6.80 -4.40
N MET A 10 7.17 -5.88 -3.98
CA MET A 10 7.03 -4.47 -4.33
C MET A 10 7.50 -4.27 -5.77
N SER A 11 6.60 -3.81 -6.64
CA SER A 11 6.88 -3.55 -8.05
C SER A 11 7.14 -2.08 -8.35
N HIS A 12 6.62 -1.17 -7.51
CA HIS A 12 6.83 0.26 -7.65
C HIS A 12 6.84 0.96 -6.29
N TYR A 13 7.68 1.98 -6.18
CA TYR A 13 7.77 2.89 -5.04
C TYR A 13 8.03 4.30 -5.59
N ASN A 14 7.17 5.25 -5.26
CA ASN A 14 7.33 6.65 -5.65
C ASN A 14 7.08 7.55 -4.46
N LEU A 15 7.99 8.51 -4.24
CA LEU A 15 7.89 9.52 -3.18
C LEU A 15 7.79 10.89 -3.84
N THR A 16 6.77 11.65 -3.46
CA THR A 16 6.54 13.01 -3.93
C THR A 16 6.27 13.93 -2.75
N ALA A 17 6.75 15.17 -2.82
CA ALA A 17 6.38 16.20 -1.85
C ALA A 17 5.11 16.90 -2.31
N LYS A 18 4.13 17.02 -1.42
CA LYS A 18 2.91 17.81 -1.61
C LYS A 18 2.89 18.96 -0.61
N GLY A 19 2.93 20.18 -1.14
CA GLY A 19 2.99 21.41 -0.34
C GLY A 19 4.40 22.00 -0.28
N GLU A 20 4.52 23.13 0.40
CA GLU A 20 5.75 23.92 0.51
C GLU A 20 6.08 24.21 1.98
N GLY A 21 7.37 24.36 2.28
CA GLY A 21 7.84 24.67 3.64
C GLY A 21 8.00 23.45 4.55
N ALA A 22 8.21 23.69 5.85
CA ALA A 22 8.47 22.66 6.85
C ALA A 22 7.28 21.70 7.10
N GLU A 23 6.09 22.10 6.65
CA GLU A 23 4.85 21.33 6.76
C GLU A 23 4.50 20.57 5.45
N ALA A 24 5.44 20.50 4.50
CA ALA A 24 5.24 19.74 3.28
C ALA A 24 4.99 18.26 3.60
N LEU A 25 3.94 17.69 3.01
CA LEU A 25 3.59 16.29 3.21
C LEU A 25 4.39 15.43 2.22
N GLY A 26 5.08 14.42 2.73
CA GLY A 26 5.62 13.35 1.91
C GLY A 26 4.50 12.41 1.50
N GLN A 27 4.11 12.40 0.22
CA GLN A 27 3.23 11.39 -0.34
C GLN A 27 4.07 10.22 -0.85
N VAL A 28 3.74 9.01 -0.40
CA VAL A 28 4.33 7.77 -0.91
C VAL A 28 3.27 6.94 -1.61
N ASP A 29 3.56 6.54 -2.84
CA ASP A 29 2.76 5.62 -3.66
C ASP A 29 3.52 4.29 -3.81
N ILE A 30 2.88 3.19 -3.44
CA ILE A 30 3.45 1.83 -3.52
C ILE A 30 2.55 0.96 -4.39
N VAL A 31 3.17 0.16 -5.26
CA VAL A 31 2.48 -0.93 -5.97
C VAL A 31 3.07 -2.26 -5.55
N VAL A 32 2.25 -3.11 -4.95
CA VAL A 32 2.62 -4.49 -4.60
C VAL A 32 1.95 -5.48 -5.53
N GLU A 33 2.65 -6.56 -5.82
CA GLU A 33 2.15 -7.72 -6.54
C GLU A 33 1.95 -8.87 -5.54
N TYR A 34 0.77 -9.48 -5.60
CA TYR A 34 0.35 -10.61 -4.78
C TYR A 34 -0.55 -11.51 -5.62
N GLU A 35 -0.23 -12.82 -5.68
CA GLU A 35 -0.96 -13.81 -6.48
C GLU A 35 -1.19 -13.36 -7.94
N GLY A 36 -0.17 -12.76 -8.58
CA GLY A 36 -0.24 -12.28 -9.96
C GLY A 36 -1.10 -11.03 -10.17
N ARG A 37 -1.59 -10.40 -9.10
CA ARG A 37 -2.41 -9.19 -9.14
C ARG A 37 -1.69 -8.01 -8.50
N LYS A 38 -1.88 -6.83 -9.07
CA LYS A 38 -1.28 -5.58 -8.57
C LYS A 38 -2.26 -4.82 -7.69
N PHE A 39 -1.73 -4.27 -6.59
CA PHE A 39 -2.47 -3.48 -5.61
C PHE A 39 -1.73 -2.19 -5.33
N HIS A 40 -2.47 -1.09 -5.31
CA HIS A 40 -1.95 0.24 -5.04
C HIS A 40 -2.19 0.62 -3.58
N GLY A 41 -1.20 1.28 -2.98
CA GLY A 41 -1.30 1.88 -1.67
C GLY A 41 -0.70 3.27 -1.68
N VAL A 42 -1.31 4.17 -0.93
CA VAL A 42 -0.92 5.58 -0.80
C VAL A 42 -0.82 5.93 0.67
N GLY A 43 0.26 6.61 1.05
CA GLY A 43 0.49 7.12 2.40
C GLY A 43 0.90 8.59 2.35
N LEU A 44 0.45 9.35 3.35
CA LEU A 44 0.64 10.79 3.45
C LEU A 44 0.91 11.16 4.91
N ALA A 45 2.06 11.78 5.16
CA ALA A 45 2.55 12.23 6.45
C ALA A 45 3.71 13.21 6.21
N THR A 46 4.07 14.00 7.23
CA THR A 46 5.27 14.85 7.19
C THR A 46 6.55 14.01 7.27
N ASP A 47 6.50 12.87 7.95
CA ASP A 47 7.58 11.90 8.00
C ASP A 47 7.50 10.88 6.85
N ILE A 48 8.60 10.74 6.11
CA ILE A 48 8.67 9.87 4.93
C ILE A 48 8.50 8.39 5.32
N VAL A 49 9.09 7.95 6.43
CA VAL A 49 9.02 6.55 6.88
C VAL A 49 7.60 6.21 7.30
N GLU A 50 6.92 7.12 7.99
CA GLU A 50 5.51 6.99 8.32
C GLU A 50 4.64 6.90 7.06
N SER A 51 4.87 7.77 6.07
CA SER A 51 4.19 7.72 4.78
C SER A 51 4.40 6.39 4.06
N SER A 52 5.62 5.86 4.03
CA SER A 52 5.92 4.56 3.42
C SER A 52 5.18 3.42 4.12
N ALA A 53 5.16 3.43 5.46
CA ALA A 53 4.44 2.43 6.24
C ALA A 53 2.92 2.49 5.97
N ARG A 54 2.35 3.70 5.96
CA ARG A 54 0.92 3.93 5.64
C ARG A 54 0.58 3.45 4.22
N ALA A 55 1.42 3.74 3.23
CA ALA A 55 1.23 3.29 1.86
C ALA A 55 1.22 1.76 1.75
N LEU A 56 2.15 1.08 2.43
CA LEU A 56 2.21 -0.37 2.45
C LEU A 56 0.97 -0.98 3.12
N ILE A 57 0.55 -0.46 4.29
CA ILE A 57 -0.65 -0.91 4.99
C ILE A 57 -1.88 -0.73 4.09
N HIS A 58 -1.96 0.38 3.36
CA HIS A 58 -3.05 0.64 2.43
C HIS A 58 -3.10 -0.43 1.31
N ALA A 59 -1.96 -0.78 0.71
CA ALA A 59 -1.89 -1.83 -0.30
C ALA A 59 -2.27 -3.22 0.25
N ILE A 60 -1.81 -3.56 1.46
CA ILE A 60 -2.16 -4.80 2.16
C ILE A 60 -3.67 -4.88 2.44
N ASN A 61 -4.28 -3.79 2.89
CA ASN A 61 -5.72 -3.73 3.11
C ASN A 61 -6.50 -3.92 1.80
N ALA A 62 -5.98 -3.45 0.66
CA ALA A 62 -6.58 -3.68 -0.64
C ALA A 62 -6.54 -5.17 -1.04
N ILE A 63 -5.43 -5.88 -0.75
CA ILE A 63 -5.32 -7.33 -0.94
C ILE A 63 -6.37 -8.05 -0.10
N TYR A 64 -6.42 -7.77 1.21
CA TYR A 64 -7.34 -8.43 2.12
C TYR A 64 -8.81 -8.21 1.72
N ARG A 65 -9.18 -6.98 1.32
CA ARG A 65 -10.52 -6.70 0.77
C ARG A 65 -10.82 -7.53 -0.47
N SER A 66 -9.85 -7.68 -1.38
CA SER A 66 -10.05 -8.49 -2.58
C SER A 66 -10.28 -9.97 -2.27
N GLN A 67 -9.50 -10.55 -1.35
CA GLN A 67 -9.71 -11.94 -0.90
C GLN A 67 -11.09 -12.11 -0.28
N LYS A 68 -11.47 -11.21 0.65
CA LYS A 68 -12.78 -11.26 1.32
C LYS A 68 -13.95 -11.21 0.33
N VAL A 69 -13.85 -10.39 -0.71
CA VAL A 69 -14.88 -10.31 -1.76
C VAL A 69 -14.96 -11.61 -2.57
N ALA A 70 -13.82 -12.25 -2.88
CA ALA A 70 -13.79 -13.53 -3.56
C ALA A 70 -14.45 -14.65 -2.72
N ASP A 71 -14.14 -14.71 -1.42
CA ASP A 71 -14.72 -15.68 -0.49
C ASP A 71 -16.25 -15.54 -0.39
N LEU A 72 -16.74 -14.30 -0.32
CA LEU A 72 -18.17 -14.02 -0.24
C LEU A 72 -18.91 -14.43 -1.52
N LYS A 73 -18.26 -14.28 -2.70
CA LYS A 73 -18.82 -14.74 -3.97
C LYS A 73 -18.86 -16.26 -4.08
N ALA A 74 -17.86 -16.97 -3.56
CA ALA A 74 -17.81 -18.43 -3.59
C ALA A 74 -18.83 -19.10 -2.64
N LYS A 75 -19.30 -18.37 -1.62
CA LYS A 75 -20.31 -18.85 -0.65
C LYS A 75 -21.76 -18.62 -1.11
N LYS A 76 -21.97 -18.01 -2.27
CA LYS A 76 -23.29 -17.71 -2.84
C LYS A 76 -23.55 -18.63 -4.02
#